data_AF-D1QVM8-F1
#
_entry.id   AF-D1QVM8-F1
#
_cell.length_a   1.000
_cell.length_b   1.000
_cell.length_c   1.000
_cell.angle_alpha   90.00
_cell.angle_beta   90.00
_cell.angle_gamma   90.00
#
_symmetry.space_group_name_H-M   'P 1'
#
loop_
_entity.id
_entity.type
_entity.pdbx_description
1 polymer ?
#
loop_
_entity_poly.entity_id
_entity_poly.type
_entity_poly.pdbx_seq_one_letter_code
_entity_poly.pdbx_strand_id
1 'polypeptide(L)'
;MEDNRLEIQLTKIQSFVDHCVMQTFNILIGNIMRKKECIGLILLKEMLQNEFLQITDNLSSIYMKYPALSCVEESYKENNFLWDSTFYDSLNKEQRVKYSNFDLATFDYSKYIKNHTLYDEELPMFSSLIDAILYERYANYLKCEIEKIELNEIKNSFQRHSTIVFDDIEPSQLKEKPMIVGNEINPFKSDFSEEQIEILTDCINEVKLFTTSVSPKITKSLFDCNLKGVLKSNNNRLLAYLMQSLNLRGYVTNEWQSTIARSKLILGKTKDTPLTRTDLSTATEQINMKQPKGWEIIDKYIKQLKKE
;
A
#
# COMPACT_ATOMS: atom_id res chain seq x y z
N MET A 1 18.92 -33.18 1.59
CA MET A 1 19.62 -32.66 0.38
C MET A 1 18.65 -32.48 -0.78
N GLU A 2 17.76 -33.44 -1.03
CA GLU A 2 16.75 -33.34 -2.10
C GLU A 2 15.69 -32.26 -1.85
N ASP A 3 15.25 -32.11 -0.59
CA ASP A 3 14.29 -31.09 -0.14
C ASP A 3 14.78 -29.65 -0.41
N ASN A 4 16.03 -29.37 -0.05
CA ASN A 4 16.68 -28.06 -0.28
C ASN A 4 16.85 -27.76 -1.80
N ARG A 5 17.09 -28.78 -2.63
CA ARG A 5 17.17 -28.58 -4.08
C ARG A 5 15.82 -28.21 -4.68
N LEU A 6 14.75 -28.85 -4.22
CA LEU A 6 13.38 -28.56 -4.63
C LEU A 6 12.95 -27.15 -4.18
N GLU A 7 13.24 -26.78 -2.93
CA GLU A 7 12.98 -25.43 -2.40
C GLU A 7 13.65 -24.35 -3.26
N ILE A 8 14.94 -24.52 -3.59
CA ILE A 8 15.68 -23.60 -4.46
C ILE A 8 15.04 -23.51 -5.85
N GLN A 9 14.61 -24.65 -6.40
CA GLN A 9 13.96 -24.72 -7.71
C GLN A 9 12.64 -23.93 -7.71
N LEU A 10 11.77 -24.20 -6.73
CA LEU A 10 10.46 -23.55 -6.61
C LEU A 10 10.60 -22.06 -6.28
N THR A 11 11.58 -21.67 -5.46
CA THR A 11 11.88 -20.25 -5.19
C THR A 11 12.29 -19.50 -6.46
N LYS A 12 13.05 -20.14 -7.35
CA LYS A 12 13.41 -19.52 -8.65
C LYS A 12 12.21 -19.41 -9.58
N ILE A 13 11.35 -20.43 -9.65
CA ILE A 13 10.10 -20.36 -10.42
C ILE A 13 9.18 -19.27 -9.84
N GLN A 14 9.10 -19.15 -8.52
CA GLN A 14 8.34 -18.10 -7.83
C GLN A 14 8.80 -16.71 -8.28
N SER A 15 10.11 -16.49 -8.45
CA SER A 15 10.62 -15.20 -8.94
C SER A 15 10.10 -14.85 -10.35
N PHE A 16 9.82 -15.85 -11.20
CA PHE A 16 9.20 -15.63 -12.51
C PHE A 16 7.71 -15.26 -12.37
N VAL A 17 6.99 -15.97 -11.49
CA VAL A 17 5.59 -15.67 -11.15
C VAL A 17 5.49 -14.23 -10.62
N ASP A 18 6.31 -13.89 -9.63
CA ASP A 18 6.33 -12.56 -9.02
C ASP A 18 6.63 -11.46 -10.03
N HIS A 19 7.59 -11.71 -10.93
CA HIS A 19 7.90 -10.77 -12.00
C HIS A 19 6.69 -10.55 -12.91
N CYS A 20 6.04 -11.62 -13.37
CA CYS A 20 4.86 -11.52 -14.25
C CYS A 20 3.68 -10.81 -13.55
N VAL A 21 3.36 -11.22 -12.32
CA VAL A 21 2.31 -10.60 -11.50
C VAL A 21 2.59 -9.12 -11.31
N MET A 22 3.81 -8.75 -10.89
CA MET A 22 4.17 -7.36 -10.61
C MET A 22 4.08 -6.47 -11.85
N GLN A 23 4.55 -6.94 -13.00
CA GLN A 23 4.49 -6.15 -14.23
C GLN A 23 3.04 -5.86 -14.63
N THR A 24 2.19 -6.90 -14.67
CA THR A 24 0.78 -6.74 -15.06
C THR A 24 0.00 -5.92 -14.03
N PHE A 25 0.23 -6.17 -12.73
CA PHE A 25 -0.41 -5.43 -11.64
C PHE A 25 -0.11 -3.93 -11.71
N ASN A 26 1.14 -3.54 -11.98
CA ASN A 26 1.53 -2.14 -12.13
C ASN A 26 0.83 -1.46 -13.32
N ILE A 27 0.61 -2.18 -14.41
CA ILE A 27 -0.14 -1.64 -15.57
C ILE A 27 -1.60 -1.39 -15.19
N LEU A 28 -2.25 -2.34 -14.51
CA LEU A 28 -3.63 -2.24 -14.06
C LEU A 28 -3.83 -1.07 -13.08
N ILE A 29 -3.00 -0.98 -12.03
CA ILE A 29 -3.03 0.15 -11.10
C ILE A 29 -2.74 1.46 -11.82
N GLY A 30 -1.73 1.51 -12.69
CA GLY A 30 -1.40 2.72 -13.46
C GLY A 30 -2.58 3.19 -14.32
N ASN A 31 -3.38 2.27 -14.85
CA ASN A 31 -4.60 2.60 -15.57
C ASN A 31 -5.65 3.24 -14.65
N ILE A 32 -5.90 2.66 -13.46
CA ILE A 32 -6.81 3.24 -12.47
C ILE A 32 -6.35 4.64 -12.06
N MET A 33 -5.07 4.83 -11.77
CA MET A 33 -4.55 6.13 -11.34
C MET A 33 -4.77 7.21 -12.39
N ARG A 34 -4.48 6.92 -13.67
CA ARG A 34 -4.76 7.86 -14.78
C ARG A 34 -6.25 8.18 -14.92
N LYS A 35 -7.13 7.18 -14.77
CA LYS A 35 -8.59 7.42 -14.83
C LYS A 35 -9.06 8.27 -13.66
N LYS A 36 -8.55 8.01 -12.45
CA LYS A 36 -8.87 8.74 -11.22
C LYS A 36 -8.55 10.24 -11.29
N GLU A 37 -7.57 10.64 -12.10
CA GLU A 37 -7.25 12.05 -12.34
C GLU A 37 -8.29 12.77 -13.21
N CYS A 38 -9.08 12.03 -14.00
CA CYS A 38 -9.93 12.59 -15.05
C CYS A 38 -11.44 12.43 -14.81
N ILE A 39 -11.87 11.53 -13.92
CA ILE A 39 -13.30 11.22 -13.70
C ILE A 39 -13.77 11.56 -12.29
N GLY A 40 -15.04 11.97 -12.17
CA GLY A 40 -15.67 12.28 -10.88
C GLY A 40 -15.84 11.05 -9.99
N LEU A 41 -15.95 11.26 -8.67
CA LEU A 41 -15.96 10.19 -7.66
C LEU A 41 -17.08 9.15 -7.84
N ILE A 42 -18.29 9.57 -8.23
CA ILE A 42 -19.43 8.66 -8.44
C ILE A 42 -19.12 7.69 -9.58
N LEU A 43 -18.69 8.23 -10.73
CA LEU A 43 -18.32 7.42 -11.90
C LEU A 43 -17.09 6.55 -11.63
N LEU A 44 -16.13 7.05 -10.85
CA LEU A 44 -14.96 6.28 -10.42
C LEU A 44 -15.39 5.06 -9.58
N LYS A 45 -16.29 5.25 -8.62
CA LYS A 45 -16.79 4.18 -7.76
C LYS A 45 -17.50 3.09 -8.57
N GLU A 46 -18.40 3.47 -9.47
CA GLU A 46 -19.11 2.53 -10.35
C GLU A 46 -18.13 1.75 -11.24
N MET A 47 -17.15 2.42 -11.82
CA MET A 47 -16.11 1.77 -12.64
C MET A 47 -15.30 0.75 -11.81
N LEU A 48 -14.85 1.13 -10.62
CA LEU A 48 -14.09 0.23 -9.73
C LEU A 48 -14.93 -0.96 -9.29
N GLN A 49 -16.21 -0.77 -8.99
CA GLN A 49 -17.14 -1.85 -8.64
C GLN A 49 -17.35 -2.82 -9.81
N ASN A 50 -17.55 -2.31 -11.03
CA ASN A 50 -17.68 -3.14 -12.22
C ASN A 50 -16.41 -3.94 -12.51
N GLU A 51 -15.24 -3.30 -12.38
CA GLU A 51 -13.95 -3.95 -12.55
C GLU A 51 -13.71 -5.01 -11.46
N PHE A 52 -14.10 -4.73 -10.21
CA PHE A 52 -14.04 -5.70 -9.12
C PHE A 52 -14.88 -6.94 -9.42
N LEU A 53 -16.13 -6.76 -9.83
CA LEU A 53 -17.03 -7.87 -10.20
C LEU A 53 -16.43 -8.73 -11.31
N GLN A 54 -15.93 -8.09 -12.37
CA GLN A 54 -15.30 -8.80 -13.50
C GLN A 54 -14.08 -9.62 -13.03
N ILE A 55 -13.23 -9.06 -12.18
CA ILE A 55 -12.05 -9.73 -11.68
C ILE A 55 -12.42 -10.92 -10.78
N THR A 56 -13.44 -10.76 -9.91
CA THR A 56 -13.92 -11.87 -9.07
C THR A 56 -14.59 -12.98 -9.87
N ASP A 57 -15.26 -12.67 -10.99
CA ASP A 57 -15.85 -13.67 -11.89
C ASP A 57 -14.76 -14.46 -12.64
N ASN A 58 -13.73 -13.77 -13.12
CA ASN A 58 -12.58 -14.40 -13.75
C ASN A 58 -11.84 -15.31 -12.76
N LEU A 59 -11.63 -14.84 -11.53
CA LEU A 59 -10.99 -15.60 -10.47
C LEU A 59 -11.80 -16.86 -10.11
N SER A 60 -13.12 -16.73 -9.97
CA SER A 60 -14.03 -17.86 -9.75
C SER A 60 -13.94 -18.89 -10.87
N SER A 61 -13.82 -18.43 -12.12
CA SER A 61 -13.65 -19.29 -13.29
C SER A 61 -12.33 -20.07 -13.24
N ILE A 62 -11.24 -19.45 -12.78
CA ILE A 62 -9.95 -20.10 -12.58
C ILE A 62 -10.07 -21.19 -11.50
N TYR A 63 -10.65 -20.88 -10.34
CA TYR A 63 -10.80 -21.85 -9.25
C TYR A 63 -11.74 -23.00 -9.58
N MET A 64 -12.80 -22.77 -10.37
CA MET A 64 -13.65 -23.86 -10.87
C MET A 64 -12.89 -24.78 -11.83
N LYS A 65 -12.03 -24.21 -12.69
CA LYS A 65 -11.26 -24.98 -13.66
C LYS A 65 -10.10 -25.73 -13.01
N TYR A 66 -9.45 -25.12 -12.03
CA TYR A 66 -8.25 -25.64 -11.36
C TYR A 66 -8.38 -25.53 -9.83
N PRO A 67 -9.06 -26.48 -9.17
CA PRO A 67 -9.27 -26.45 -7.72
C PRO A 67 -7.98 -26.43 -6.88
N ALA A 68 -6.86 -26.93 -7.44
CA ALA A 68 -5.54 -26.84 -6.83
C ALA A 68 -5.09 -25.38 -6.54
N LEU A 69 -5.62 -24.41 -7.29
CA LEU A 69 -5.30 -22.99 -7.12
C LEU A 69 -6.12 -22.31 -6.02
N SER A 70 -7.12 -22.95 -5.43
CA SER A 70 -7.95 -22.33 -4.37
C SER A 70 -7.13 -21.93 -3.13
N CYS A 71 -5.98 -22.56 -2.88
CA CYS A 71 -5.06 -22.16 -1.81
C CYS A 71 -4.52 -20.72 -1.95
N VAL A 72 -4.56 -20.15 -3.16
CA VAL A 72 -4.08 -18.79 -3.45
C VAL A 72 -4.87 -17.74 -2.66
N GLU A 73 -6.18 -17.95 -2.44
CA GLU A 73 -7.06 -17.01 -1.71
C GLU A 73 -6.48 -16.64 -0.33
N GLU A 74 -5.90 -17.61 0.37
CA GLU A 74 -5.37 -17.44 1.72
C GLU A 74 -3.89 -17.01 1.75
N SER A 75 -3.14 -17.24 0.66
CA SER A 75 -1.67 -17.19 0.65
C SER A 75 -1.05 -16.32 -0.44
N TYR A 76 -1.84 -15.58 -1.23
CA TYR A 76 -1.32 -14.71 -2.31
C TYR A 76 -0.35 -13.60 -1.85
N LYS A 77 -0.28 -13.34 -0.53
CA LYS A 77 0.64 -12.38 0.11
C LYS A 77 1.97 -13.01 0.56
N GLU A 78 2.10 -14.32 0.48
CA GLU A 78 3.33 -15.02 0.84
C GLU A 78 4.44 -14.69 -0.16
N ASN A 79 5.67 -14.59 0.35
CA ASN A 79 6.83 -14.28 -0.49
C ASN A 79 7.27 -15.49 -1.30
N ASN A 80 7.15 -16.71 -0.75
CA ASN A 80 7.50 -17.96 -1.41
C ASN A 80 6.29 -18.88 -1.54
N PHE A 81 5.19 -18.38 -2.11
CA PHE A 81 3.91 -19.11 -2.24
C PHE A 81 4.09 -20.55 -2.76
N LEU A 82 4.88 -20.79 -3.81
CA LEU A 82 5.07 -22.13 -4.37
C LEU A 82 5.67 -23.15 -3.39
N TRP A 83 6.40 -22.69 -2.37
CA TRP A 83 7.03 -23.51 -1.36
C TRP A 83 6.25 -23.50 -0.03
N ASP A 84 5.80 -22.33 0.41
CA ASP A 84 5.19 -22.12 1.73
C ASP A 84 3.71 -22.51 1.75
N SER A 85 3.02 -22.51 0.59
CA SER A 85 1.61 -22.86 0.49
C SER A 85 1.38 -24.35 0.22
N THR A 86 0.11 -24.77 0.30
CA THR A 86 -0.32 -26.14 -0.05
C THR A 86 -0.40 -26.40 -1.56
N PHE A 87 -0.06 -25.43 -2.42
CA PHE A 87 -0.17 -25.56 -3.87
C PHE A 87 0.63 -26.75 -4.40
N TYR A 88 1.94 -26.80 -4.13
CA TYR A 88 2.80 -27.85 -4.67
C TYR A 88 2.38 -29.25 -4.16
N ASP A 89 1.91 -29.31 -2.92
CA ASP A 89 1.36 -30.53 -2.32
C ASP A 89 -0.01 -30.94 -2.89
N SER A 90 -0.76 -30.02 -3.49
CA SER A 90 -2.00 -30.36 -4.18
C SER A 90 -1.77 -30.97 -5.59
N LEU A 91 -0.57 -30.79 -6.16
CA LEU A 91 -0.24 -31.30 -7.49
C LEU A 91 -0.11 -32.82 -7.52
N ASN A 92 -0.50 -33.44 -8.64
CA ASN A 92 -0.28 -34.85 -8.86
C ASN A 92 1.21 -35.17 -9.14
N LYS A 93 1.58 -36.45 -9.10
CA LYS A 93 2.98 -36.88 -9.24
C LYS A 93 3.64 -36.40 -10.54
N GLU A 94 2.93 -36.43 -11.67
CA GLU A 94 3.46 -36.00 -12.96
C GLU A 94 3.71 -34.48 -12.99
N GLN A 95 2.75 -33.71 -12.48
CA GLN A 95 2.85 -32.25 -12.38
C GLN A 95 4.01 -31.83 -11.48
N ARG A 96 4.19 -32.47 -10.31
CA ARG A 96 5.31 -32.19 -9.40
C ARG A 96 6.67 -32.43 -10.06
N VAL A 97 6.78 -33.50 -10.86
CA VAL A 97 8.01 -33.81 -11.60
C VAL A 97 8.33 -32.71 -12.62
N LYS A 98 7.32 -32.16 -13.29
CA LYS A 98 7.49 -31.02 -14.22
C LYS A 98 8.04 -29.78 -13.51
N TYR A 99 7.44 -29.37 -12.40
CA TYR A 99 7.95 -28.25 -11.59
C TYR A 99 9.37 -28.49 -11.06
N SER A 100 9.64 -29.71 -10.57
CA SER A 100 10.97 -30.09 -10.04
C SER A 100 12.08 -30.05 -11.09
N ASN A 101 11.75 -30.35 -12.35
CA ASN A 101 12.72 -30.52 -13.43
C ASN A 101 12.69 -29.41 -14.48
N PHE A 102 11.84 -28.39 -14.31
CA PHE A 102 11.72 -27.28 -15.25
C PHE A 102 13.08 -26.62 -15.50
N ASP A 103 13.45 -26.45 -16.77
CA ASP A 103 14.68 -25.74 -17.14
C ASP A 103 14.48 -24.23 -16.99
N LEU A 104 14.96 -23.71 -15.87
CA LEU A 104 14.88 -22.29 -15.51
C LEU A 104 15.47 -21.35 -16.57
N ALA A 105 16.43 -21.81 -17.38
CA ALA A 105 17.06 -20.98 -18.42
C ALA A 105 16.13 -20.75 -19.63
N THR A 106 15.08 -21.56 -19.78
CA THR A 106 14.15 -21.45 -20.90
C THR A 106 13.10 -20.37 -20.71
N PHE A 107 12.88 -19.91 -19.47
CA PHE A 107 11.89 -18.90 -19.18
C PHE A 107 12.30 -17.53 -19.75
N ASP A 108 11.42 -16.97 -20.57
CA ASP A 108 11.53 -15.66 -21.18
C ASP A 108 10.20 -14.91 -21.04
N TYR A 109 10.23 -13.84 -20.26
CA TYR A 109 9.09 -12.97 -20.01
C TYR A 109 8.52 -12.33 -21.29
N SER A 110 9.37 -11.97 -22.26
CA SER A 110 8.90 -11.37 -23.51
C SER A 110 8.12 -12.36 -24.36
N LYS A 111 8.47 -13.64 -24.30
CA LYS A 111 7.70 -14.71 -24.96
C LYS A 111 6.40 -15.00 -24.20
N TYR A 112 6.45 -15.00 -22.88
CA TYR A 112 5.26 -15.14 -22.03
C TYR A 112 4.20 -14.10 -22.37
N ILE A 113 4.56 -12.81 -22.45
CA ILE A 113 3.60 -11.74 -22.76
C ILE A 113 2.96 -11.89 -24.14
N LYS A 114 3.69 -12.45 -25.12
CA LYS A 114 3.16 -12.70 -26.47
C LYS A 114 2.22 -13.91 -26.51
N ASN A 115 2.49 -14.92 -25.68
CA ASN A 115 1.68 -16.12 -25.56
C ASN A 115 1.62 -16.55 -24.08
N HIS A 116 0.55 -16.12 -23.41
CA HIS A 116 0.36 -16.24 -21.97
C HIS A 116 0.36 -17.70 -21.47
N THR A 117 -0.09 -18.64 -22.31
CA THR A 117 -0.15 -20.08 -21.97
C THR A 117 1.09 -20.86 -22.42
N LEU A 118 2.13 -20.18 -22.92
CA LEU A 118 3.31 -20.83 -23.54
C LEU A 118 3.99 -21.86 -22.64
N TYR A 119 4.03 -21.60 -21.33
CA TYR A 119 4.73 -22.46 -20.38
C TYR A 119 3.81 -23.46 -19.68
N ASP A 120 2.50 -23.49 -19.97
CA ASP A 120 1.55 -24.33 -19.23
C ASP A 120 1.79 -25.84 -19.41
N GLU A 121 2.41 -26.23 -20.53
CA GLU A 121 2.79 -27.63 -20.77
C GLU A 121 3.96 -28.06 -19.88
N GLU A 122 4.95 -27.20 -19.66
CA GLU A 122 6.16 -27.49 -18.87
C GLU A 122 5.99 -27.12 -17.39
N LEU A 123 5.09 -26.19 -17.08
CA LEU A 123 4.67 -25.77 -15.75
C LEU A 123 3.14 -25.80 -15.69
N PRO A 124 2.55 -26.94 -15.27
CA PRO A 124 1.10 -27.10 -15.25
C PRO A 124 0.38 -25.97 -14.51
N MET A 125 -0.58 -25.33 -15.18
CA MET A 125 -1.39 -24.22 -14.65
C MET A 125 -0.62 -22.92 -14.40
N PHE A 126 0.59 -22.74 -14.94
CA PHE A 126 1.44 -21.58 -14.68
C PHE A 126 0.77 -20.23 -15.01
N SER A 127 0.18 -20.11 -16.19
CA SER A 127 -0.55 -18.91 -16.61
C SER A 127 -1.73 -18.61 -15.67
N SER A 128 -2.49 -19.64 -15.32
CA SER A 128 -3.66 -19.54 -14.45
C SER A 128 -3.29 -19.26 -12.99
N LEU A 129 -2.14 -19.75 -12.53
CA LEU A 129 -1.56 -19.42 -11.23
C LEU A 129 -1.19 -17.93 -11.16
N ILE A 130 -0.50 -17.43 -12.19
CA ILE A 130 -0.15 -16.00 -12.29
C ILE A 130 -1.42 -15.14 -12.28
N ASP A 131 -2.43 -15.53 -13.08
CA ASP A 131 -3.71 -14.81 -13.12
C ASP A 131 -4.44 -14.87 -11.78
N ALA A 132 -4.46 -16.01 -11.09
CA ALA A 132 -5.09 -16.13 -9.77
C ALA A 132 -4.43 -15.18 -8.75
N ILE A 133 -3.11 -15.22 -8.63
CA ILE A 133 -2.37 -14.34 -7.69
C ILE A 133 -2.57 -12.87 -8.08
N LEU A 134 -2.51 -12.55 -9.37
CA LEU A 134 -2.74 -11.20 -9.88
C LEU A 134 -4.14 -10.70 -9.52
N TYR A 135 -5.17 -11.50 -9.79
CA TYR A 135 -6.56 -11.15 -9.56
C TYR A 135 -6.88 -11.05 -8.07
N GLU A 136 -6.33 -11.90 -7.21
CA GLU A 136 -6.46 -11.75 -5.74
C GLU A 136 -5.88 -10.43 -5.25
N ARG A 137 -4.65 -10.12 -5.67
CA ARG A 137 -4.00 -8.84 -5.33
C ARG A 137 -4.79 -7.64 -5.84
N TYR A 138 -5.32 -7.75 -7.06
CA TYR A 138 -6.03 -6.66 -7.71
C TYR A 138 -7.44 -6.46 -7.18
N ALA A 139 -8.19 -7.53 -6.93
CA ALA A 139 -9.48 -7.48 -6.25
C ALA A 139 -9.34 -6.84 -4.87
N ASN A 140 -8.32 -7.21 -4.10
CA ASN A 140 -8.04 -6.58 -2.81
C ASN A 140 -7.73 -5.08 -2.96
N TYR A 141 -6.93 -4.69 -3.96
CA TYR A 141 -6.66 -3.28 -4.25
C TYR A 141 -7.94 -2.50 -4.60
N LEU A 142 -8.77 -3.04 -5.50
CA LEU A 142 -10.04 -2.44 -5.93
C LEU A 142 -10.98 -2.27 -4.74
N LYS A 143 -11.15 -3.31 -3.92
CA LYS A 143 -11.94 -3.27 -2.70
C LYS A 143 -11.49 -2.15 -1.76
N CYS A 144 -10.18 -2.05 -1.50
CA CYS A 144 -9.63 -0.97 -0.69
C CYS A 144 -9.88 0.43 -1.29
N GLU A 145 -9.84 0.61 -2.61
CA GLU A 145 -10.15 1.89 -3.24
C GLU A 145 -11.66 2.23 -3.16
N ILE A 146 -12.54 1.25 -3.34
CA ILE A 146 -14.00 1.43 -3.19
C ILE A 146 -14.34 1.85 -1.75
N GLU A 147 -13.80 1.13 -0.76
CA GLU A 147 -13.99 1.42 0.66
C GLU A 147 -13.52 2.85 1.02
N LYS A 148 -12.40 3.31 0.45
CA LYS A 148 -11.93 4.69 0.63
C LYS A 148 -12.91 5.73 0.09
N ILE A 149 -13.54 5.47 -1.05
CA ILE A 149 -14.54 6.37 -1.63
C ILE A 149 -15.79 6.41 -0.74
N GLU A 150 -16.28 5.25 -0.29
CA GLU A 150 -17.45 5.14 0.60
C GLU A 150 -17.24 5.85 1.93
N LEU A 151 -16.06 5.67 2.54
CA LEU A 151 -15.68 6.38 3.76
C LEU A 151 -15.64 7.90 3.56
N ASN A 152 -15.27 8.39 2.37
CA ASN A 152 -15.29 9.82 2.05
C ASN A 152 -16.71 10.34 1.82
N GLU A 153 -17.60 9.56 1.20
CA GLU A 153 -19.02 9.90 1.03
C GLU A 153 -19.71 10.07 2.38
N ILE A 154 -19.51 9.12 3.30
CA ILE A 154 -20.05 9.15 4.65
C ILE A 154 -19.55 10.40 5.41
N LYS A 155 -18.24 10.68 5.38
CA LYS A 155 -17.67 11.88 6.03
C LYS A 155 -18.22 13.20 5.46
N ASN A 156 -18.43 13.28 4.15
CA ASN A 156 -18.99 14.46 3.50
C ASN A 156 -20.49 14.63 3.79
N SER A 157 -21.24 13.53 3.97
CA SER A 157 -22.65 13.59 4.36
C SER A 157 -22.85 14.15 5.77
N PHE A 158 -21.98 13.79 6.73
CA PHE A 158 -21.97 14.37 8.07
C PHE A 158 -21.59 15.85 8.12
N GLN A 159 -20.79 16.34 7.16
CA GLN A 159 -20.48 17.76 7.04
C GLN A 159 -21.64 18.57 6.43
N ARG A 160 -22.43 17.99 5.53
CA ARG A 160 -23.57 18.67 4.87
C ARG A 160 -24.79 18.83 5.77
N HIS A 161 -24.96 17.98 6.80
CA HIS A 161 -26.06 18.13 7.77
C HIS A 161 -25.83 19.22 8.82
N SER A 162 -24.68 19.90 8.83
CA SER A 162 -24.34 20.98 9.77
C SER A 162 -24.47 22.39 9.19
N THR A 163 -25.05 22.56 7.99
CA THR A 163 -25.17 23.89 7.36
C THR A 163 -26.57 24.47 7.56
N ILE A 164 -26.77 25.15 8.69
CA ILE A 164 -27.81 26.18 8.80
C ILE A 164 -27.32 27.41 8.02
N VAL A 165 -28.12 27.74 7.01
CA VAL A 165 -28.31 29.00 6.28
C VAL A 165 -27.50 30.21 6.75
N PHE A 166 -26.78 30.83 5.81
CA PHE A 166 -26.74 32.31 5.68
C PHE A 166 -26.65 32.67 4.19
N ASP A 167 -27.61 33.49 3.76
CA ASP A 167 -27.78 34.03 2.41
C ASP A 167 -26.67 35.01 2.01
N ASP A 168 -26.47 35.10 0.69
CA ASP A 168 -26.00 36.20 -0.16
C ASP A 168 -24.88 37.14 0.33
N ILE A 169 -23.76 37.18 -0.42
CA ILE A 169 -23.10 38.41 -0.92
C ILE A 169 -22.07 38.02 -2.01
N GLU A 170 -22.09 38.80 -3.10
CA GLU A 170 -21.26 38.76 -4.30
C GLU A 170 -19.73 38.96 -4.08
N PRO A 171 -18.91 38.66 -5.12
CA PRO A 171 -17.52 38.23 -4.95
C PRO A 171 -16.53 39.39 -5.00
N SER A 172 -15.64 39.49 -4.01
CA SER A 172 -14.31 40.06 -4.25
C SER A 172 -13.32 39.80 -3.09
N GLN A 173 -12.09 39.46 -3.50
CA GLN A 173 -10.80 39.69 -2.82
C GLN A 173 -10.29 38.61 -1.85
N LEU A 174 -9.21 37.96 -2.34
CA LEU A 174 -8.17 37.26 -1.58
C LEU A 174 -7.84 38.00 -0.27
N LYS A 175 -8.28 37.44 0.86
CA LYS A 175 -7.68 37.66 2.17
C LYS A 175 -7.63 36.34 2.92
N GLU A 176 -6.48 36.10 3.53
CA GLU A 176 -6.20 34.97 4.42
C GLU A 176 -7.37 34.74 5.38
N LYS A 177 -7.91 33.51 5.40
CA LYS A 177 -8.96 33.17 6.34
C LYS A 177 -8.38 33.13 7.76
N PRO A 178 -8.97 33.87 8.72
CA PRO A 178 -8.63 33.69 10.12
C PRO A 178 -9.14 32.34 10.63
N MET A 179 -8.35 31.77 11.53
CA MET A 179 -8.56 30.54 12.27
C MET A 179 -9.97 30.51 12.91
N ILE A 180 -10.78 29.51 12.55
CA ILE A 180 -12.01 29.19 13.27
C ILE A 180 -11.62 28.33 14.46
N VAL A 181 -11.66 28.92 15.66
CA VAL A 181 -11.56 28.21 16.93
C VAL A 181 -12.90 27.51 17.17
N GLY A 182 -12.88 26.18 17.13
CA GLY A 182 -14.02 25.31 17.41
C GLY A 182 -13.58 23.86 17.27
N ASN A 183 -13.23 23.24 18.40
CA ASN A 183 -12.72 21.87 18.57
C ASN A 183 -11.65 21.48 17.53
N GLU A 184 -10.37 21.71 17.87
CA GLU A 184 -9.21 21.32 17.06
C GLU A 184 -9.23 19.82 16.76
N ILE A 185 -9.87 19.44 15.64
CA ILE A 185 -9.76 18.09 15.11
C ILE A 185 -8.31 17.95 14.67
N ASN A 186 -7.55 17.11 15.38
CA ASN A 186 -6.18 16.78 15.04
C ASN A 186 -6.09 16.54 13.51
N PRO A 187 -5.29 17.33 12.76
CA PRO A 187 -5.15 17.18 11.32
C PRO A 187 -4.66 15.80 10.86
N PHE A 188 -3.92 15.07 11.70
CA PHE A 188 -3.55 13.68 11.44
C PHE A 188 -4.67 12.69 11.76
N LYS A 189 -5.71 13.10 12.50
CA LYS A 189 -6.75 12.23 13.05
C LYS A 189 -6.18 11.04 13.84
N SER A 190 -4.99 11.24 14.43
CA SER A 190 -4.38 10.25 15.30
C SER A 190 -4.90 10.42 16.72
N ASP A 191 -5.03 9.29 17.41
CA ASP A 191 -5.41 9.19 18.81
C ASP A 191 -4.52 8.13 19.46
N PHE A 192 -3.25 8.48 19.68
CA PHE A 192 -2.26 7.54 20.21
C PHE A 192 -2.31 7.52 21.75
N SER A 193 -2.31 6.33 22.34
CA SER A 193 -2.11 6.17 23.78
C SER A 193 -0.69 6.56 24.20
N GLU A 194 -0.45 6.76 25.50
CA GLU A 194 0.89 7.11 26.00
C GLU A 194 1.91 6.01 25.68
N GLU A 195 1.54 4.74 25.81
CA GLU A 195 2.38 3.59 25.44
C GLU A 195 2.70 3.58 23.93
N GLN A 196 1.72 3.86 23.07
CA GLN A 196 1.95 3.96 21.63
C GLN A 196 2.89 5.13 21.28
N ILE A 197 2.79 6.25 21.99
CA ILE A 197 3.71 7.38 21.83
C ILE A 197 5.13 6.98 22.22
N GLU A 198 5.33 6.24 23.31
CA GLU A 198 6.66 5.74 23.72
C GLU A 198 7.27 4.83 22.65
N ILE A 199 6.49 3.85 22.16
CA ILE A 199 6.90 2.95 21.06
C ILE A 199 7.30 3.75 19.81
N LEU A 200 6.52 4.77 19.45
CA LEU A 200 6.81 5.63 18.30
C LEU A 200 8.06 6.48 18.51
N THR A 201 8.27 7.00 19.73
CA THR A 201 9.48 7.75 20.07
C THR A 201 10.73 6.90 19.93
N ASP A 202 10.71 5.67 20.45
CA ASP A 202 11.83 4.74 20.33
C ASP A 202 12.10 4.39 18.87
N CYS A 203 11.05 4.10 18.10
CA CYS A 203 11.15 3.87 16.66
C CYS A 203 11.81 5.06 15.95
N ILE A 204 11.32 6.29 16.16
CA ILE A 204 11.81 7.51 15.52
C ILE A 204 13.29 7.75 15.82
N ASN A 205 13.70 7.51 17.07
CA ASN A 205 15.08 7.71 17.52
C ASN A 205 16.03 6.61 17.02
N GLU A 206 15.62 5.34 17.07
CA GLU A 206 16.43 4.20 16.63
C GLU A 206 16.75 4.28 15.13
N VAL A 207 15.74 4.61 14.31
CA VAL A 207 15.94 4.76 12.87
C VAL A 207 16.56 6.11 12.48
N LYS A 208 16.81 6.99 13.46
CA LYS A 208 17.34 8.34 13.28
C LYS A 208 16.55 9.12 12.24
N LEU A 209 15.22 9.11 12.38
CA LEU A 209 14.29 9.70 11.41
C LEU A 209 14.53 11.21 11.24
N PHE A 210 14.81 11.88 12.36
CA PHE A 210 15.16 13.30 12.42
C PHE A 210 16.65 13.48 12.73
N THR A 211 17.18 14.67 12.46
CA THR A 211 18.58 15.00 12.74
C THR A 211 18.89 15.09 14.23
N THR A 212 17.87 15.21 15.08
CA THR A 212 17.95 15.25 16.54
C THR A 212 17.03 14.19 17.12
N SER A 213 17.40 13.62 18.27
CA SER A 213 16.48 12.76 19.02
C SER A 213 15.29 13.56 19.53
N VAL A 214 14.15 12.89 19.68
CA VAL A 214 12.90 13.46 20.18
C VAL A 214 12.49 12.76 21.47
N SER A 215 11.74 13.47 22.32
CA SER A 215 11.12 12.90 23.51
C SER A 215 9.67 12.47 23.22
N PRO A 216 9.04 11.64 24.09
CA PRO A 216 7.62 11.29 23.98
C PRO A 216 6.71 12.51 23.85
N LYS A 217 7.01 13.58 24.59
CA LYS A 217 6.29 14.85 24.50
C LYS A 217 6.39 15.49 23.11
N ILE A 218 7.58 15.49 22.50
CA ILE A 218 7.78 16.04 21.15
C ILE A 218 7.06 15.17 20.11
N THR A 219 7.15 13.84 20.24
CA THR A 219 6.46 12.90 19.36
C THR A 219 4.94 13.06 19.42
N LYS A 220 4.37 13.15 20.63
CA LYS A 220 2.94 13.43 20.83
C LYS A 220 2.55 14.75 20.19
N SER A 221 3.29 15.81 20.48
CA SER A 221 3.02 17.13 19.90
C SER A 221 3.14 17.18 18.36
N LEU A 222 4.01 16.36 17.77
CA LEU A 222 4.10 16.23 16.31
C LEU A 222 2.82 15.62 15.73
N PHE A 223 2.35 14.50 16.31
CA PHE A 223 1.15 13.81 15.85
C PHE A 223 -0.14 14.54 16.20
N ASP A 224 -0.15 15.38 17.23
CA ASP A 224 -1.25 16.29 17.56
C ASP A 224 -1.23 17.57 16.69
N CYS A 225 -0.22 17.77 15.84
CA CYS A 225 0.04 19.00 15.09
C CYS A 225 0.16 20.27 15.95
N ASN A 226 0.58 20.16 17.21
CA ASN A 226 0.74 21.29 18.14
C ASN A 226 2.21 21.54 18.55
N LEU A 227 3.16 20.95 17.82
CA LEU A 227 4.58 21.08 18.09
C LEU A 227 5.05 22.54 18.02
N LYS A 228 5.65 23.02 19.10
CA LYS A 228 6.29 24.34 19.18
C LYS A 228 7.70 24.25 18.58
N GLY A 229 7.79 24.36 17.27
CA GLY A 229 9.05 24.34 16.52
C GLY A 229 8.97 23.43 15.29
N VAL A 230 10.14 23.15 14.70
CA VAL A 230 10.26 22.31 13.51
C VAL A 230 11.27 21.20 13.74
N LEU A 231 11.01 20.04 13.16
CA LEU A 231 11.95 18.91 13.12
C LEU A 231 12.59 18.83 11.74
N LYS A 232 13.87 18.50 11.66
CA LYS A 232 14.56 18.33 10.38
C LYS A 232 14.66 16.85 10.05
N SER A 233 14.04 16.45 8.94
CA SER A 233 14.09 15.07 8.45
C SER A 233 15.51 14.71 8.04
N ASN A 234 16.02 13.58 8.55
CA ASN A 234 17.31 13.03 8.13
C ASN A 234 17.19 12.15 6.88
N ASN A 235 16.02 11.55 6.67
CA ASN A 235 15.71 10.73 5.50
C ASN A 235 14.22 10.81 5.15
N ASN A 236 13.89 11.58 4.10
CA ASN A 236 12.49 11.78 3.66
C ASN A 236 11.81 10.49 3.20
N ARG A 237 12.56 9.53 2.64
CA ARG A 237 12.00 8.22 2.25
C ARG A 237 11.61 7.40 3.47
N LEU A 238 12.42 7.47 4.52
CA LEU A 238 12.14 6.75 5.77
C LEU A 238 10.97 7.38 6.53
N LEU A 239 10.86 8.72 6.52
CA LEU A 239 9.69 9.46 7.00
C LEU A 239 8.42 9.05 6.23
N ALA A 240 8.49 9.05 4.89
CA ALA A 240 7.37 8.62 4.07
C ALA A 240 6.96 7.18 4.36
N TYR A 241 7.93 6.28 4.56
CA TYR A 241 7.66 4.88 4.92
C TYR A 241 6.95 4.77 6.27
N LEU A 242 7.43 5.44 7.32
CA LEU A 242 6.77 5.43 8.64
C LEU A 242 5.32 5.92 8.53
N MET A 243 5.10 7.06 7.88
CA MET A 243 3.77 7.65 7.74
C MET A 243 2.84 6.77 6.90
N GLN A 244 3.35 6.13 5.86
CA GLN A 244 2.59 5.17 5.06
C GLN A 244 2.24 3.92 5.88
N SER A 245 3.17 3.37 6.65
CA SER A 245 2.90 2.21 7.52
C SER A 245 1.86 2.51 8.60
N LEU A 246 1.91 3.71 9.19
CA LEU A 246 0.89 4.18 10.14
C LEU A 246 -0.46 4.38 9.46
N ASN A 247 -0.47 4.94 8.25
CA ASN A 247 -1.68 5.15 7.48
C ASN A 247 -2.36 3.83 7.10
N LEU A 248 -1.59 2.85 6.62
CA LEU A 248 -2.09 1.53 6.24
C LEU A 248 -2.76 0.79 7.41
N ARG A 249 -2.36 1.09 8.65
CA ARG A 249 -2.95 0.53 9.88
C ARG A 249 -4.05 1.42 10.48
N GLY A 250 -4.32 2.57 9.86
CA GLY A 250 -5.36 3.51 10.27
C GLY A 250 -5.02 4.31 11.51
N TYR A 251 -3.74 4.51 11.82
CA TYR A 251 -3.29 5.38 12.91
C TYR A 251 -3.24 6.86 12.53
N VAL A 252 -3.08 7.15 11.24
CA VAL A 252 -3.07 8.51 10.70
C VAL A 252 -3.91 8.61 9.43
N THR A 253 -4.38 9.82 9.13
CA THR A 253 -5.16 10.17 7.95
C THR A 253 -4.48 9.78 6.64
N ASN A 254 -5.26 9.42 5.62
CA ASN A 254 -4.77 9.17 4.25
C ASN A 254 -4.19 10.43 3.60
N GLU A 255 -4.58 11.60 4.08
CA GLU A 255 -4.04 12.90 3.68
C GLU A 255 -2.74 13.27 4.42
N TRP A 256 -2.03 12.32 5.02
CA TRP A 256 -0.88 12.62 5.88
C TRP A 256 0.20 13.45 5.16
N GLN A 257 0.38 13.25 3.85
CA GLN A 257 1.29 14.07 3.03
C GLN A 257 0.85 15.54 3.00
N SER A 258 -0.44 15.77 2.76
CA SER A 258 -1.07 17.10 2.80
C SER A 258 -1.00 17.70 4.21
N THR A 259 -1.19 16.88 5.25
CA THR A 259 -1.13 17.31 6.66
C THR A 259 0.28 17.77 7.03
N ILE A 260 1.33 17.03 6.69
CA ILE A 260 2.73 17.45 6.92
C ILE A 260 3.04 18.75 6.16
N ALA A 261 2.64 18.83 4.90
CA ALA A 261 2.91 20.01 4.07
C ALA A 261 2.20 21.27 4.59
N ARG A 262 0.98 21.14 5.12
CA ARG A 262 0.21 22.24 5.70
C ARG A 262 0.71 22.63 7.09
N SER A 263 1.07 21.66 7.93
CA SER A 263 1.53 21.93 9.30
C SER A 263 2.90 22.63 9.30
N LYS A 264 3.72 22.41 8.26
CA LYS A 264 5.08 22.97 8.13
C LYS A 264 6.01 22.62 9.29
N LEU A 265 5.69 21.57 10.05
CA LEU A 265 6.43 21.13 11.23
C LEU A 265 7.70 20.34 10.90
N ILE A 266 7.88 19.91 9.64
CA ILE A 266 9.02 19.10 9.22
C ILE A 266 9.76 19.77 8.07
N LEU A 267 11.06 20.03 8.26
CA LEU A 267 11.98 20.52 7.24
C LEU A 267 12.66 19.38 6.49
N GLY A 268 13.01 19.62 5.24
CA GLY A 268 13.84 18.70 4.46
C GLY A 268 15.30 18.64 4.94
N LYS A 269 16.00 17.56 4.62
CA LYS A 269 17.42 17.40 4.99
C LYS A 269 18.31 18.50 4.40
N THR A 270 18.15 18.75 3.10
CA THR A 270 19.03 19.61 2.30
C THR A 270 18.53 21.03 2.13
N LYS A 271 17.30 21.31 2.61
CA LYS A 271 16.66 22.62 2.51
C LYS A 271 16.11 22.98 3.88
N ASP A 272 16.37 24.20 4.35
CA ASP A 272 15.74 24.74 5.56
C ASP A 272 14.29 25.20 5.28
N THR A 273 13.65 24.57 4.31
CA THR A 273 12.25 24.80 3.93
C THR A 273 11.39 23.62 4.36
N PRO A 274 10.13 23.86 4.75
CA PRO A 274 9.18 22.80 5.04
C PRO A 274 9.05 21.82 3.89
N LEU A 275 8.84 20.54 4.20
CA LEU A 275 8.56 19.51 3.22
C LEU A 275 7.25 19.82 2.50
N THR A 276 7.28 19.78 1.17
CA THR A 276 6.09 19.95 0.35
C THR A 276 5.38 18.62 0.13
N ARG A 277 4.11 18.66 -0.30
CA ARG A 277 3.38 17.46 -0.73
C ARG A 277 4.13 16.74 -1.86
N THR A 278 4.75 17.48 -2.77
CA THR A 278 5.56 16.91 -3.86
C THR A 278 6.78 16.16 -3.33
N ASP A 279 7.52 16.73 -2.37
CA ASP A 279 8.67 16.05 -1.76
C ASP A 279 8.28 14.72 -1.12
N LEU A 280 7.13 14.68 -0.44
CA LEU A 280 6.59 13.49 0.20
C LEU A 280 6.02 12.48 -0.81
N SER A 281 5.37 12.94 -1.88
CA SER A 281 4.89 12.10 -2.98
C SER A 281 6.06 11.38 -3.65
N THR A 282 7.09 12.12 -4.05
CA THR A 282 8.31 11.56 -4.65
C THR A 282 8.98 10.56 -3.71
N ALA A 283 9.06 10.87 -2.41
CA ALA A 283 9.61 9.93 -1.43
C ALA A 283 8.76 8.65 -1.33
N THR A 284 7.44 8.76 -1.45
CA THR A 284 6.48 7.63 -1.41
C THR A 284 6.60 6.75 -2.66
N GLU A 285 6.76 7.35 -3.84
CA GLU A 285 7.03 6.61 -5.08
C GLU A 285 8.35 5.84 -5.01
N GLN A 286 9.39 6.47 -4.44
CA GLN A 286 10.71 5.84 -4.29
C GLN A 286 10.72 4.66 -3.31
N ILE A 287 9.88 4.67 -2.26
CA ILE A 287 9.77 3.52 -1.35
C ILE A 287 9.03 2.35 -1.99
N ASN A 288 8.07 2.61 -2.87
CA ASN A 288 7.37 1.56 -3.63
C ASN A 288 8.30 0.84 -4.61
N MET A 289 9.32 1.54 -5.14
CA MET A 289 10.34 0.93 -5.99
C MET A 289 11.40 0.15 -5.19
N LYS A 290 11.78 0.66 -4.02
CA LYS A 290 12.78 0.05 -3.14
C LYS A 290 12.60 0.56 -1.73
N GLN A 291 12.51 -0.35 -0.76
CA GLN A 291 12.40 0.01 0.64
C GLN A 291 13.64 0.81 1.13
N PRO A 292 13.46 1.83 1.98
CA PRO A 292 14.57 2.63 2.50
C PRO A 292 15.34 1.86 3.58
N LYS A 293 16.65 2.07 3.69
CA LYS A 293 17.45 1.48 4.78
C LYS A 293 16.86 1.85 6.15
N GLY A 294 16.60 0.85 7.00
CA GLY A 294 15.99 1.03 8.32
C GLY A 294 14.47 0.78 8.35
N TRP A 295 13.86 0.35 7.25
CA TRP A 295 12.44 -0.01 7.18
C TRP A 295 12.10 -1.21 8.06
N GLU A 296 13.02 -2.17 8.23
CA GLU A 296 12.80 -3.37 9.04
C GLU A 296 12.54 -3.02 10.51
N ILE A 297 13.23 -1.97 11.00
CA ILE A 297 13.07 -1.47 12.35
C ILE A 297 11.69 -0.81 12.50
N ILE A 298 11.24 -0.04 11.51
CA ILE A 298 9.89 0.53 11.50
C ILE A 298 8.84 -0.59 11.59
N ASP A 299 8.96 -1.63 10.77
CA ASP A 299 8.02 -2.75 10.79
C ASP A 299 7.99 -3.48 12.14
N LYS A 300 9.15 -3.64 12.79
CA LYS A 300 9.25 -4.22 14.14
C LYS A 300 8.47 -3.40 15.17
N TYR A 301 8.57 -2.07 15.16
CA TYR A 301 7.86 -1.22 16.12
C TYR A 301 6.37 -1.07 15.78
N ILE A 302 6.05 -0.94 14.49
CA ILE A 302 4.67 -0.81 14.02
C ILE A 302 3.84 -2.07 14.35
N LYS A 303 4.45 -3.26 14.40
CA LYS A 303 3.80 -4.50 14.87
C LYS A 303 3.47 -4.48 16.37
N GLN A 304 4.20 -3.70 17.17
CA GLN A 304 3.95 -3.58 18.62
C GLN A 304 2.80 -2.62 18.92
N LEU A 305 2.43 -1.74 17.97
CA LEU A 305 1.24 -0.92 18.09
C LEU A 305 0.01 -1.85 18.06
N LYS A 306 -0.56 -2.11 19.24
CA LYS A 306 -1.86 -2.77 19.38
C LYS A 306 -2.95 -1.71 19.19
N LYS A 307 -4.00 -2.05 18.45
CA LYS A 307 -5.27 -1.35 18.56
C LYS A 307 -6.01 -1.96 19.74
N GLU A 308 -6.36 -1.14 20.72
CA GLU A 308 -7.38 -1.50 21.71
C GLU A 308 -8.75 -1.64 21.03
#